data_AF-I4DLF1-F1
#
_entry.id   AF-I4DLF1-F1
#
_cell.length_a   1.000
_cell.length_b   1.000
_cell.length_c   1.000
_cell.angle_alpha   90.00
_cell.angle_beta   90.00
_cell.angle_gamma   90.00
#
_symmetry.space_group_name_H-M   'P 1'
#
loop_
_entity.id
_entity.type
_entity.pdbx_description
1 polymer ?
#
loop_
_entity_poly.entity_id
_entity_poly.type
_entity_poly.pdbx_seq_one_letter_code
_entity_poly.pdbx_strand_id
1 'polypeptide(L)'
;MRLAGYFLVIIASLFWYVETCEPNQTQNGCKIYGSECLCGFGCKTEYVYRTRRACLSALRERSTNICYRQPCVRGICIQTVQDPGFACKCEGTGYYGQRCEKACPTIPVRGLVFPHECVVI
;
A
#
# COMPACT_ATOMS: atom_id res chain seq x y z
N MET A 1 -32.01 -20.49 -19.18
CA MET A 1 -32.27 -19.03 -19.10
C MET A 1 -32.07 -18.45 -17.70
N ARG A 2 -32.64 -19.04 -16.63
CA ARG A 2 -32.48 -18.54 -15.25
C ARG A 2 -31.04 -18.56 -14.74
N LEU A 3 -30.29 -19.62 -15.02
CA LEU A 3 -28.86 -19.76 -14.65
C LEU A 3 -27.96 -18.67 -15.26
N ALA A 4 -28.22 -18.27 -16.51
CA ALA A 4 -27.46 -17.20 -17.17
C ALA A 4 -27.72 -15.83 -16.51
N GLY A 5 -28.95 -15.58 -16.05
CA GLY A 5 -29.29 -14.37 -15.28
C GLY A 5 -28.55 -14.30 -13.94
N TYR A 6 -28.44 -15.43 -13.22
CA TYR A 6 -27.67 -15.49 -11.98
C TYR A 6 -26.17 -15.22 -12.20
N PHE A 7 -25.58 -15.80 -13.25
CA PHE A 7 -24.19 -15.53 -13.60
C PHE A 7 -23.93 -14.05 -13.89
N LEU A 8 -24.82 -13.37 -14.62
CA LEU A 8 -24.70 -11.94 -14.90
C LEU A 8 -24.78 -11.07 -13.64
N VAL A 9 -25.66 -11.42 -12.70
CA VAL A 9 -25.79 -10.72 -11.41
C VAL A 9 -24.53 -10.93 -10.55
N ILE A 10 -23.98 -12.14 -10.52
CA ILE A 10 -22.74 -12.45 -9.78
C ILE A 10 -21.54 -11.71 -10.39
N ILE A 11 -21.44 -11.65 -11.72
CA ILE A 11 -20.37 -10.91 -12.39
C ILE A 11 -20.49 -9.42 -12.07
N ALA A 12 -21.70 -8.84 -12.13
CA ALA A 12 -21.92 -7.44 -11.79
C ALA A 12 -21.60 -7.10 -10.33
N SER A 13 -21.91 -7.99 -9.38
CA SER A 13 -21.54 -7.80 -7.98
C SER A 13 -20.03 -7.93 -7.76
N LEU A 14 -19.35 -8.85 -8.45
CA LEU A 14 -17.90 -8.99 -8.40
C LEU A 14 -17.17 -7.75 -8.95
N PHE A 15 -17.68 -7.13 -10.01
CA PHE A 15 -17.13 -5.88 -10.54
C PHE A 15 -17.21 -4.71 -9.54
N TRP A 16 -18.18 -4.72 -8.63
CA TRP A 16 -18.29 -3.73 -7.56
C TRP A 16 -17.20 -3.84 -6.50
N TYR A 17 -16.59 -5.02 -6.33
CA TYR A 17 -15.53 -5.25 -5.33
C TYR A 17 -14.12 -4.99 -5.86
N VAL A 18 -13.95 -4.57 -7.12
CA VAL A 18 -12.61 -4.27 -7.63
C VAL A 18 -12.17 -2.92 -7.06
N GLU A 19 -11.24 -2.94 -6.11
CA GLU A 19 -10.50 -1.75 -5.64
C GLU A 19 -9.65 -1.20 -6.79
N THR A 20 -10.30 -0.47 -7.69
CA THR A 20 -9.64 0.40 -8.66
C THR A 20 -9.59 1.81 -8.08
N CYS A 21 -8.63 2.64 -8.49
CA CYS A 21 -8.74 4.06 -8.19
C CYS A 21 -10.12 4.56 -8.66
N GLU A 22 -10.78 5.44 -7.91
CA GLU A 22 -12.00 6.09 -8.41
C GLU A 22 -11.77 6.68 -9.82
N PRO A 23 -12.80 6.73 -10.67
CA PRO A 23 -12.69 7.38 -11.98
C PRO A 23 -12.14 8.82 -11.80
N ASN A 24 -11.08 9.16 -12.57
CA ASN A 24 -10.28 10.41 -12.49
C ASN A 24 -9.33 10.56 -11.28
N GLN A 25 -9.09 9.50 -10.50
CA GLN A 25 -8.10 9.52 -9.42
C GLN A 25 -6.71 9.01 -9.80
N THR A 26 -6.44 8.71 -11.07
CA THR A 26 -5.09 8.37 -11.52
C THR A 26 -4.26 9.62 -11.84
N GLN A 27 -2.95 9.53 -11.64
CA GLN A 27 -2.00 10.55 -12.10
C GLN A 27 -0.60 9.98 -12.30
N ASN A 28 0.20 10.65 -13.14
CA ASN A 28 1.65 10.57 -13.05
C ASN A 28 2.09 11.43 -11.85
N GLY A 29 2.62 10.81 -10.82
CA GLY A 29 3.01 11.48 -9.59
C GLY A 29 4.22 10.84 -8.93
N CYS A 30 4.50 11.24 -7.69
CA CYS A 30 5.60 10.76 -6.87
C CYS A 30 5.11 10.51 -5.44
N LYS A 31 5.79 9.60 -4.74
CA LYS A 31 5.60 9.32 -3.33
C LYS A 31 6.94 9.20 -2.62
N ILE A 32 6.93 9.45 -1.31
CA ILE A 32 8.09 9.17 -0.46
C ILE A 32 8.11 7.67 -0.17
N TYR A 33 9.25 7.05 -0.46
CA TYR A 33 9.52 5.64 -0.23
C TYR A 33 10.83 5.54 0.53
N GLY A 34 10.77 5.32 1.84
CA GLY A 34 11.91 5.39 2.74
C GLY A 34 12.54 6.79 2.74
N SER A 35 13.76 6.89 2.24
CA SER A 35 14.56 8.12 2.15
C SER A 35 14.66 8.67 0.73
N GLU A 36 13.82 8.20 -0.20
CA GLU A 36 13.83 8.61 -1.59
C GLU A 36 12.44 8.95 -2.14
N CYS A 37 12.43 9.60 -3.30
CA CYS A 37 11.21 9.92 -4.03
C CYS A 37 11.05 8.97 -5.22
N LEU A 38 10.04 8.12 -5.17
CA LEU A 38 9.66 7.21 -6.24
C LEU A 38 8.54 7.84 -7.07
N CYS A 39 8.73 7.93 -8.39
CA CYS A 39 7.75 8.51 -9.31
C CYS A 39 7.23 7.47 -10.30
N GLY A 40 5.96 7.57 -10.67
CA GLY A 40 5.29 6.61 -11.54
C GLY A 40 3.84 7.02 -11.82
N PHE A 41 3.11 6.10 -12.43
CA PHE A 41 1.68 6.24 -12.68
C PHE A 41 0.90 5.40 -11.66
N GLY A 42 -0.12 5.98 -11.03
CA GLY A 42 -0.99 5.27 -10.09
C GLY A 42 -2.07 6.16 -9.50
N CYS A 43 -2.69 5.73 -8.40
CA CYS A 43 -3.71 6.53 -7.73
C CYS A 43 -3.09 7.76 -7.04
N LYS A 44 -3.83 8.87 -7.01
CA LYS A 44 -3.48 10.10 -6.26
C LYS A 44 -3.27 9.85 -4.78
N THR A 45 -3.96 8.86 -4.22
CA THR A 45 -3.86 8.45 -2.82
C THR A 45 -2.49 7.85 -2.48
N GLU A 46 -1.89 7.13 -3.41
CA GLU A 46 -0.54 6.59 -3.28
C GLU A 46 0.53 7.59 -3.72
N TYR A 47 0.37 8.18 -4.91
CA TYR A 47 1.32 9.11 -5.51
C TYR A 47 0.97 10.54 -5.11
N VAL A 48 1.07 10.84 -3.81
CA VAL A 48 0.58 12.10 -3.20
C VAL A 48 1.14 13.37 -3.87
N TYR A 49 2.38 13.34 -4.36
CA TYR A 49 3.03 14.50 -4.95
C TYR A 49 2.87 14.53 -6.46
N ARG A 50 2.39 15.65 -7.02
CA ARG A 50 2.28 15.81 -8.49
C ARG A 50 3.61 15.91 -9.21
N THR A 51 4.68 16.35 -8.54
CA THR A 51 5.99 16.53 -9.16
C THR A 51 7.11 15.99 -8.28
N ARG A 52 8.20 15.55 -8.90
CA ARG A 52 9.41 15.10 -8.19
C ARG A 52 9.99 16.20 -7.30
N ARG A 53 9.93 17.46 -7.74
CA ARG A 53 10.39 18.62 -6.95
C ARG A 53 9.60 18.77 -5.66
N ALA A 54 8.26 18.68 -5.72
CA ALA A 54 7.42 18.75 -4.52
C ALA A 54 7.72 17.60 -3.54
N CYS A 55 7.90 16.38 -4.06
CA CYS A 55 8.30 15.23 -3.24
C CYS A 55 9.66 15.46 -2.56
N LEU A 56 10.68 15.92 -3.30
CA LEU A 56 12.02 16.17 -2.75
C LEU A 56 12.03 17.29 -1.70
N SER A 57 11.20 18.32 -1.89
CA SER A 57 11.02 19.38 -0.88
C SER A 57 10.43 18.82 0.41
N ALA A 58 9.35 18.03 0.30
CA ALA A 58 8.73 17.40 1.46
C ALA A 58 9.67 16.39 2.15
N LEU A 59 10.46 15.64 1.39
CA LEU A 59 11.44 14.69 1.91
C LEU A 59 12.49 15.36 2.82
N ARG A 60 12.89 16.60 2.51
CA ARG A 60 13.83 17.40 3.31
C ARG A 60 13.17 18.00 4.55
N GLU A 61 11.88 18.27 4.48
CA GLU A 61 11.12 18.90 5.55
C GLU A 61 10.60 17.84 6.55
N ARG A 62 11.28 17.73 7.69
CA ARG A 62 11.01 16.72 8.73
C ARG A 62 9.58 16.77 9.30
N SER A 63 8.93 17.93 9.27
CA SER A 63 7.57 18.14 9.78
C SER A 63 6.50 17.55 8.87
N THR A 64 6.72 17.52 7.54
CA THR A 64 5.73 17.08 6.55
C THR A 64 5.98 15.64 6.07
N ASN A 65 7.21 15.14 6.24
CA ASN A 65 7.58 13.75 5.99
C ASN A 65 7.30 12.87 7.22
N ILE A 66 6.16 12.18 7.24
CA ILE A 66 5.82 11.25 8.33
C ILE A 66 6.82 10.10 8.49
N CYS A 67 7.47 9.69 7.40
CA CYS A 67 8.49 8.64 7.43
C CYS A 67 9.78 9.09 8.13
N TYR A 68 9.99 10.40 8.32
CA TYR A 68 11.12 10.92 9.09
C TYR A 68 11.13 10.43 10.54
N ARG A 69 9.94 10.19 11.14
CA ARG A 69 9.81 9.64 12.50
C ARG A 69 10.04 8.13 12.58
N GLN A 70 10.38 7.49 11.45
CA GLN A 70 10.60 6.06 11.34
C GLN A 70 9.45 5.23 11.97
N PRO A 71 8.21 5.39 11.46
CA PRO A 71 7.06 4.72 12.07
C PRO A 71 7.13 3.20 11.88
N CYS A 72 7.77 2.69 10.82
CA CYS A 72 7.95 1.25 10.61
C CYS A 72 9.06 0.71 11.52
N VAL A 73 8.79 -0.35 12.28
CA VAL A 73 9.80 -1.03 13.12
C VAL A 73 10.84 -1.71 12.23
N ARG A 74 10.37 -2.30 11.14
CA ARG A 74 11.17 -2.92 10.08
C ARG A 74 10.55 -2.58 8.72
N GLY A 75 11.29 -2.82 7.65
CA GLY A 75 10.80 -2.56 6.30
C GLY A 75 10.86 -1.08 5.92
N ILE A 76 10.12 -0.73 4.87
CA ILE A 76 10.22 0.58 4.21
C ILE A 76 8.95 1.37 4.45
N CYS A 77 9.08 2.60 4.95
CA CYS A 77 7.96 3.51 5.12
C CYS A 77 7.53 4.12 3.78
N ILE A 78 6.24 4.12 3.51
CA ILE A 78 5.62 4.72 2.33
C ILE A 78 4.62 5.75 2.81
N GLN A 79 4.69 6.98 2.31
CA GLN A 79 3.71 8.01 2.63
C GLN A 79 2.43 7.82 1.80
N THR A 80 1.27 7.95 2.45
CA THR A 80 -0.07 7.87 1.84
C THR A 80 -0.95 9.00 2.38
N VAL A 81 -2.07 9.29 1.71
CA VAL A 81 -3.08 10.22 2.22
C VAL A 81 -4.06 9.58 3.22
N GLN A 82 -4.11 8.25 3.27
CA GLN A 82 -5.02 7.51 4.15
C GLN A 82 -4.50 7.53 5.59
N ASP A 83 -5.39 7.67 6.58
CA ASP A 83 -5.03 7.58 8.00
C ASP A 83 -4.36 6.23 8.31
N PRO A 84 -3.19 6.17 8.98
CA PRO A 84 -2.51 7.22 9.76
C PRO A 84 -1.51 8.12 8.98
N GLY A 85 -1.55 8.12 7.66
CA GLY A 85 -0.70 8.91 6.75
C GLY A 85 0.52 8.15 6.22
N PHE A 86 0.71 6.90 6.62
CA PHE A 86 1.80 6.05 6.16
C PHE A 86 1.38 4.57 6.07
N ALA A 87 2.12 3.82 5.27
CA ALA A 87 2.08 2.36 5.22
C ALA A 87 3.52 1.81 5.33
N CYS A 88 3.67 0.58 5.82
CA CYS A 88 4.96 -0.08 5.92
C CYS A 88 5.01 -1.26 4.96
N LYS A 89 6.03 -1.29 4.11
CA LYS A 89 6.33 -2.42 3.23
C LYS A 89 7.21 -3.41 3.97
N CYS A 90 6.65 -4.56 4.35
CA CYS A 90 7.30 -5.56 5.19
C CYS A 90 7.90 -6.73 4.41
N GLU A 91 7.57 -6.86 3.13
CA GLU A 91 8.00 -7.97 2.27
C GLU A 91 9.54 -8.08 2.25
N GLY A 92 10.03 -9.31 2.32
CA GLY A 92 11.47 -9.59 2.37
C GLY A 92 12.15 -9.31 3.72
N THR A 93 11.43 -8.81 4.73
CA THR A 93 11.99 -8.60 6.07
C THR A 93 11.83 -9.79 7.01
N GLY A 94 10.91 -10.70 6.72
CA GLY A 94 10.51 -11.77 7.65
C GLY A 94 9.59 -11.29 8.78
N TYR A 95 8.96 -10.13 8.61
CA TYR A 95 7.99 -9.55 9.54
C TYR A 95 6.73 -9.09 8.82
N TYR A 96 5.64 -8.93 9.55
CA TYR A 96 4.33 -8.47 9.07
C TYR A 96 3.64 -7.59 10.12
N GLY A 97 2.46 -7.07 9.76
CA GLY A 97 1.67 -6.14 10.59
C GLY A 97 1.83 -4.69 10.14
N GLN A 98 1.01 -3.80 10.71
CA GLN A 98 0.91 -2.40 10.25
C GLN A 98 2.25 -1.66 10.28
N ARG A 99 3.14 -2.03 11.22
CA ARG A 99 4.46 -1.42 11.40
C ARG A 99 5.59 -2.45 11.25
N CYS A 100 5.31 -3.62 10.66
CA CYS A 100 6.24 -4.75 10.56
C CYS A 100 6.79 -5.22 11.93
N GLU A 101 5.92 -5.21 12.94
CA GLU A 101 6.28 -5.52 14.33
C GLU A 101 6.23 -7.02 14.67
N LYS A 102 5.49 -7.83 13.91
CA LYS A 102 5.26 -9.25 14.18
C LYS A 102 6.17 -10.12 13.31
N ALA A 103 6.85 -11.09 13.91
CA ALA A 103 7.69 -12.03 13.16
C ALA A 103 6.83 -12.99 12.33
N CYS A 104 7.25 -13.27 11.10
CA CYS A 104 6.56 -14.23 10.25
C CYS A 104 6.52 -15.62 10.91
N PRO A 105 5.37 -16.31 10.86
CA PRO A 105 5.27 -17.65 11.42
C PRO A 105 6.14 -18.62 10.62
N THR A 106 6.97 -19.40 11.30
CA THR A 106 7.85 -20.40 10.69
C THR A 106 7.18 -21.75 10.46
N ILE A 107 6.03 -21.97 11.09
CA ILE A 107 5.30 -23.23 11.04
C ILE A 107 3.84 -22.92 10.64
N PRO A 108 3.29 -23.59 9.62
CA PRO A 108 1.88 -23.46 9.29
C PRO A 108 1.04 -24.12 10.38
N VAL A 109 0.52 -23.32 11.30
CA VAL A 109 -0.47 -23.75 12.30
C VAL A 109 -1.85 -23.85 11.64
N ARG A 110 -2.57 -24.94 11.90
CA ARG A 110 -3.94 -25.14 11.40
C ARG A 110 -4.85 -23.99 11.84
N GLY A 111 -5.54 -23.36 10.88
CA GLY A 111 -6.46 -22.25 11.12
C GLY A 111 -5.82 -20.87 11.13
N LEU A 112 -4.51 -20.74 10.92
CA LEU A 112 -3.85 -19.45 10.77
C LEU A 112 -3.95 -18.97 9.31
N VAL A 113 -4.46 -17.75 9.12
CA VAL A 113 -4.32 -17.04 7.84
C VAL A 113 -2.86 -16.60 7.73
N PHE A 114 -2.12 -17.19 6.80
CA PHE A 114 -0.71 -16.88 6.62
C PHE A 114 -0.56 -15.47 6.00
N PRO A 115 0.22 -14.55 6.61
CA PRO A 115 0.37 -13.19 6.09
C PRO A 115 1.05 -13.21 4.71
N HIS A 116 0.54 -12.40 3.78
CA HIS A 116 1.07 -12.34 2.42
C HIS A 116 2.51 -11.80 2.39
N GLU A 117 2.85 -10.91 3.32
CA GLU A 117 4.20 -10.34 3.47
C GLU A 117 5.25 -11.37 3.84
N CYS A 118 4.80 -12.53 4.37
CA CYS A 118 5.65 -13.63 4.80
C CYS A 118 5.88 -14.67 3.70
N VAL A 119 5.20 -14.56 2.55
CA VAL A 119 5.38 -15.48 1.44
C VAL A 119 6.64 -15.10 0.67
N VAL A 120 7.63 -15.99 0.66
CA VAL A 120 8.86 -15.83 -0.12
C VAL A 120 8.63 -16.52 -1.46
N ILE A 121 8.62 -15.75 -2.55
CA ILE A 121 8.55 -16.26 -3.94
C ILE A 121 9.94 -16.51 -4.52
#